data_AF-A0ABD6A4Q3-F1
#
_entry.id   AF-A0ABD6A4Q3-F1
#
_cell.length_a   1.000
_cell.length_b   1.000
_cell.length_c   1.000
_cell.angle_alpha   90.00
_cell.angle_beta   90.00
_cell.angle_gamma   90.00
#
_symmetry.space_group_name_H-M   'P 1'
#
loop_
_entity.id
_entity.type
_entity.pdbx_description
1 polymer ?
#
loop_
_entity_poly.entity_id
_entity_poly.type
_entity_poly.pdbx_seq_one_letter_code
_entity_poly.pdbx_strand_id
1 'polypeptide(L)'
;MTAPSLPTGFDVAKHVAATRADCALTVGFDRRQGYIPRFLVQLHYQVATAPVVWHSIARMDHNETAATGHDVYREGLHVDADRRVGPEVHLALRHGPLPANRGAVIRGCVDYLDAEADYFVDVFEGRHSPGARPDGRPTGVNENLPLSVRRR
;
A
#
# COMPACT_ATOMS: atom_id res chain seq x y z
N MET A 1 11.79 -1.54 -18.74
CA MET A 1 10.32 -1.37 -18.63
C MET A 1 10.06 0.05 -18.14
N THR A 2 9.09 0.77 -18.70
CA THR A 2 8.78 2.15 -18.30
C THR A 2 7.88 2.23 -17.06
N ALA A 3 7.27 1.12 -16.65
CA ALA A 3 6.40 1.00 -15.48
C ALA A 3 6.72 -0.30 -14.71
N PRO A 4 6.38 -0.39 -13.41
CA PRO A 4 6.53 -1.62 -12.64
C PRO A 4 5.59 -2.73 -13.16
N SER A 5 5.97 -3.99 -12.91
CA SER A 5 5.11 -5.14 -13.20
C SER A 5 3.83 -5.12 -12.36
N LEU A 6 2.74 -5.60 -12.94
CA LEU A 6 1.48 -5.78 -12.22
C LEU A 6 1.56 -6.98 -11.25
N PRO A 7 0.82 -6.94 -10.13
CA PRO A 7 0.62 -8.10 -9.27
C PRO A 7 0.10 -9.29 -10.07
N THR A 8 0.74 -10.44 -9.93
CA THR A 8 0.37 -11.66 -10.66
C THR A 8 -0.57 -12.54 -9.84
N GLY A 9 -1.40 -13.32 -10.53
CA GLY A 9 -2.23 -14.34 -9.88
C GLY A 9 -3.50 -13.81 -9.24
N PHE A 10 -3.90 -12.56 -9.54
CA PHE A 10 -5.19 -11.97 -9.14
C PHE A 10 -6.18 -11.97 -10.32
N ASP A 11 -7.48 -12.03 -10.03
CA ASP A 11 -8.52 -11.91 -11.07
C ASP A 11 -8.45 -10.56 -11.81
N VAL A 12 -8.11 -9.49 -11.08
CA VAL A 12 -7.92 -8.15 -11.61
C VAL A 12 -6.58 -7.60 -11.13
N ALA A 13 -5.77 -7.07 -12.04
CA ALA A 13 -4.56 -6.33 -11.73
C ALA A 13 -4.46 -5.06 -12.60
N LYS A 14 -4.04 -3.94 -12.01
CA LYS A 14 -3.92 -2.66 -12.72
C LYS A 14 -2.93 -1.70 -12.07
N HIS A 15 -2.42 -0.77 -12.88
CA HIS A 15 -1.72 0.42 -12.40
C HIS A 15 -2.74 1.45 -11.89
N VAL A 16 -2.32 2.21 -10.88
CA VAL A 16 -3.01 3.41 -10.40
C VAL A 16 -2.02 4.56 -10.47
N ALA A 17 -2.52 5.74 -10.86
CA ALA A 17 -1.69 6.94 -10.89
C ALA A 17 -1.19 7.25 -9.48
N ALA A 18 0.12 7.51 -9.37
CA ALA A 18 0.72 8.08 -8.17
C ALA A 18 0.92 9.58 -8.40
N THR A 19 0.84 10.37 -7.33
CA THR A 19 1.09 11.81 -7.35
C THR A 19 2.57 12.10 -7.57
N ARG A 20 3.45 11.29 -6.98
CA ARG A 20 4.90 11.44 -7.08
C ARG A 20 5.45 10.78 -8.36
N ALA A 21 6.23 11.51 -9.15
CA ALA A 21 6.59 11.14 -10.53
C ALA A 21 7.56 9.94 -10.68
N ASP A 22 8.40 9.70 -9.68
CA ASP A 22 9.30 8.54 -9.57
C ASP A 22 8.65 7.40 -8.75
N CYS A 23 7.35 7.49 -8.48
CA CYS A 23 6.56 6.44 -7.86
C CYS A 23 5.46 5.93 -8.80
N ALA A 24 5.01 4.70 -8.54
CA ALA A 24 3.87 4.11 -9.24
C ALA A 24 3.12 3.18 -8.29
N LEU A 25 1.79 3.14 -8.40
CA LEU A 25 0.95 2.25 -7.60
C LEU A 25 0.44 1.10 -8.46
N THR A 26 0.42 -0.11 -7.89
CA THR A 26 -0.25 -1.25 -8.49
C THR A 26 -1.24 -1.87 -7.52
N VAL A 27 -2.32 -2.40 -8.07
CA VAL A 27 -3.39 -3.05 -7.30
C VAL A 27 -3.73 -4.38 -7.97
N GLY A 28 -3.78 -5.44 -7.17
CA GLY A 28 -4.31 -6.75 -7.53
C GLY A 28 -5.44 -7.14 -6.58
N PHE A 29 -6.53 -7.72 -7.07
CA PHE A 29 -7.57 -8.28 -6.21
C PHE A 29 -8.41 -9.37 -6.89
N ASP A 30 -8.92 -10.29 -6.09
CA ASP A 30 -9.84 -11.35 -6.54
C ASP A 30 -11.30 -10.90 -6.39
N ARG A 31 -12.18 -11.42 -7.24
CA ARG A 31 -13.61 -11.13 -7.21
C ARG A 31 -14.40 -12.43 -7.15
N ARG A 32 -15.06 -12.67 -6.01
CA ARG A 32 -15.98 -13.80 -5.84
C ARG A 32 -17.35 -13.30 -5.43
N GLN A 33 -18.36 -13.47 -6.28
CA GLN A 33 -19.78 -13.21 -5.96
C GLN A 33 -20.04 -11.91 -5.16
N GLY A 34 -19.49 -10.78 -5.62
CA GLY A 34 -19.69 -9.47 -4.96
C GLY A 34 -18.73 -9.19 -3.78
N TYR A 35 -17.76 -10.06 -3.55
CA TYR A 35 -16.82 -10.01 -2.43
C TYR A 35 -15.37 -10.10 -2.91
N ILE A 36 -14.45 -9.56 -2.11
CA ILE A 36 -13.01 -9.53 -2.40
C ILE A 36 -12.27 -10.28 -1.29
N PRO A 37 -11.98 -11.57 -1.46
CA PRO A 37 -11.30 -12.37 -0.43
C PRO A 37 -9.80 -12.04 -0.31
N ARG A 38 -9.25 -11.39 -1.34
CA ARG A 38 -7.82 -11.14 -1.45
C ARG A 38 -7.54 -9.87 -2.23
N PHE A 39 -6.65 -9.03 -1.73
CA PHE A 39 -6.09 -7.90 -2.46
C PHE A 39 -4.64 -7.64 -2.08
N LEU A 40 -3.93 -6.94 -2.96
CA LEU A 40 -2.58 -6.45 -2.77
C LEU A 40 -2.50 -5.05 -3.39
N VAL A 41 -2.04 -4.08 -2.60
CA VAL A 41 -1.72 -2.72 -3.04
C VAL A 41 -0.24 -2.48 -2.80
N GLN A 42 0.49 -2.04 -3.83
CA GLN A 42 1.93 -1.81 -3.76
C GLN A 42 2.30 -0.42 -4.24
N LEU A 43 3.15 0.24 -3.48
CA LEU A 43 3.90 1.43 -3.89
C LEU A 43 5.26 1.00 -4.44
N HIS A 44 5.54 1.39 -5.67
CA HIS A 44 6.81 1.19 -6.34
C HIS A 44 7.57 2.50 -6.43
N TYR A 45 8.89 2.43 -6.32
CA TYR A 45 9.79 3.56 -6.47
C TYR A 45 10.85 3.24 -7.53
N GLN A 46 11.14 4.21 -8.39
CA GLN A 46 12.10 4.07 -9.48
C GLN A 46 13.52 4.30 -8.96
N VAL A 47 14.20 3.23 -8.57
CA VAL A 47 15.55 3.26 -7.99
C VAL A 47 16.67 3.51 -9.01
N ALA A 48 16.39 3.38 -10.31
CA ALA A 48 17.33 3.71 -11.38
C ALA A 48 16.61 4.19 -12.64
N THR A 49 17.26 5.05 -13.43
CA THR A 49 16.70 5.64 -14.66
C THR A 49 17.31 5.08 -15.95
N ALA A 50 18.49 4.48 -15.90
CA ALA A 50 19.17 3.89 -17.05
C ALA A 50 20.05 2.67 -16.63
N PRO A 51 19.53 1.42 -16.71
CA PRO A 51 18.17 1.08 -17.11
C PRO A 51 17.13 1.54 -16.08
N VAL A 52 15.88 1.71 -16.51
CA VAL A 52 14.77 1.96 -15.58
C VAL A 52 14.56 0.72 -14.71
N VAL A 53 14.68 0.89 -13.39
CA VAL A 53 14.46 -0.17 -12.39
C VAL A 53 13.44 0.33 -11.38
N TRP A 54 12.41 -0.49 -11.17
CA TRP A 54 11.37 -0.26 -10.17
C TRP A 54 11.51 -1.25 -9.03
N HIS A 55 11.28 -0.77 -7.81
CA HIS A 55 11.31 -1.59 -6.60
C HIS A 55 10.02 -1.38 -5.82
N SER A 56 9.39 -2.45 -5.34
CA SER A 56 8.22 -2.36 -4.45
C SER A 56 8.71 -2.00 -3.05
N ILE A 57 8.43 -0.78 -2.60
CA ILE A 57 8.97 -0.24 -1.34
C ILE A 57 7.98 -0.29 -0.18
N ALA A 58 6.68 -0.40 -0.48
CA ALA A 58 5.65 -0.59 0.54
C ALA A 58 4.50 -1.41 -0.04
N ARG A 59 3.93 -2.31 0.76
CA ARG A 59 2.74 -3.08 0.40
C ARG A 59 1.72 -3.12 1.52
N MET A 60 0.46 -3.20 1.14
CA MET A 60 -0.66 -3.52 2.01
C MET A 60 -1.45 -4.65 1.36
N ASP A 61 -1.68 -5.74 2.08
CA ASP A 61 -2.39 -6.88 1.54
C ASP A 61 -3.47 -7.42 2.49
N HIS A 62 -4.32 -8.23 1.90
CA HIS A 62 -5.34 -8.99 2.57
C HIS A 62 -5.47 -10.31 1.83
N ASN A 63 -5.52 -11.41 2.56
CA ASN A 63 -5.80 -12.73 2.05
C ASN A 63 -6.39 -13.63 3.13
N GLU A 64 -7.71 -13.63 3.28
CA GLU A 64 -8.37 -14.49 4.27
C GLU A 64 -8.46 -15.96 3.85
N THR A 65 -8.08 -16.29 2.61
CA THR A 65 -8.25 -17.63 2.05
C THR A 65 -7.02 -18.51 2.16
N ALA A 66 -5.85 -17.93 2.43
CA ALA A 66 -4.62 -18.66 2.66
C ALA A 66 -4.40 -18.89 4.15
N ALA A 67 -3.88 -20.07 4.53
CA ALA A 67 -3.59 -20.39 5.92
C ALA A 67 -2.57 -19.44 6.58
N THR A 68 -1.70 -18.84 5.77
CA THR A 68 -0.68 -17.85 6.18
C THR A 68 -0.97 -16.47 5.61
N GLY A 69 -2.21 -16.22 5.18
CA GLY A 69 -2.61 -14.92 4.64
C GLY A 69 -3.11 -13.97 5.73
N HIS A 70 -3.16 -12.68 5.39
CA HIS A 70 -3.53 -11.62 6.34
C HIS A 70 -5.02 -11.29 6.31
N ASP A 71 -5.71 -11.32 7.45
CA ASP A 71 -7.07 -10.83 7.57
C ASP A 71 -7.10 -9.45 8.25
N VAL A 72 -7.09 -8.39 7.43
CA VAL A 72 -7.12 -6.99 7.91
C VAL A 72 -8.34 -6.64 8.77
N TYR A 73 -9.42 -7.43 8.72
CA TYR A 73 -10.60 -7.21 9.58
C TYR A 73 -10.43 -7.82 10.98
N ARG A 74 -9.46 -8.72 11.16
CA ARG A 74 -9.11 -9.33 12.45
C ARG A 74 -7.80 -8.77 13.01
N GLU A 75 -6.82 -8.58 12.14
CA GLU A 75 -5.45 -8.17 12.47
C GLU A 75 -5.27 -6.64 12.46
N GLY A 76 -6.13 -5.93 11.73
CA GLY A 76 -5.96 -4.51 11.44
C GLY A 76 -5.12 -4.25 10.19
N LEU A 77 -5.13 -3.00 9.72
CA LEU A 77 -4.30 -2.57 8.60
C LEU A 77 -2.83 -2.47 9.02
N HIS A 78 -1.97 -2.95 8.14
CA HIS A 78 -0.54 -2.82 8.26
C HIS A 78 0.08 -2.52 6.90
N VAL A 79 1.32 -2.05 6.94
CA VAL A 79 2.17 -1.86 5.77
C VAL A 79 3.45 -2.64 6.00
N ASP A 80 3.79 -3.50 5.06
CA ASP A 80 5.16 -4.01 4.99
C ASP A 80 5.99 -3.03 4.16
N ALA A 81 6.97 -2.40 4.79
CA ALA A 81 7.87 -1.44 4.17
C ALA A 81 9.24 -2.08 3.95
N ASP A 82 9.73 -2.02 2.73
CA ASP A 82 11.05 -2.51 2.40
C ASP A 82 12.13 -1.45 2.67
N ARG A 83 13.37 -1.90 2.86
CA ARG A 83 14.52 -1.03 3.08
C ARG A 83 15.63 -1.41 2.11
N ARG A 84 16.31 -0.41 1.55
CA ARG A 84 17.49 -0.63 0.69
C ARG A 84 18.54 -1.47 1.41
N VAL A 85 18.65 -1.30 2.73
CA VAL A 85 19.51 -2.11 3.60
C VAL A 85 18.75 -2.51 4.86
N GLY A 86 18.75 -3.81 5.15
CA GLY A 86 18.10 -4.40 6.32
C GLY A 86 16.81 -5.15 5.99
N PRO A 87 16.18 -5.79 6.98
CA PRO A 87 14.96 -6.55 6.74
C PRO A 87 13.75 -5.66 6.44
N GLU A 88 12.75 -6.20 5.75
CA GLU A 88 11.41 -5.62 5.67
C GLU A 88 10.86 -5.33 7.08
N VAL A 89 10.09 -4.27 7.24
CA VAL A 89 9.48 -3.88 8.51
C VAL A 89 7.97 -3.85 8.41
N HIS A 90 7.31 -4.44 9.40
CA HIS A 90 5.87 -4.49 9.49
C HIS A 90 5.36 -3.33 10.35
N LEU A 91 4.60 -2.42 9.75
CA LEU A 91 4.08 -1.21 10.39
C LEU A 91 2.57 -1.32 10.59
N ALA A 92 2.13 -1.47 11.84
CA ALA A 92 0.71 -1.41 12.16
C ALA A 92 0.18 0.03 12.00
N LEU A 93 -0.94 0.17 11.30
CA LEU A 93 -1.61 1.46 11.12
C LEU A 93 -2.70 1.63 12.17
N ARG A 94 -2.78 2.83 12.75
CA ARG A 94 -3.97 3.22 13.53
C ARG A 94 -5.11 3.53 12.56
N HIS A 95 -6.27 2.93 12.80
CA HIS A 95 -7.47 3.15 12.00
C HIS A 95 -8.74 2.97 12.84
N GLY A 96 -9.83 3.60 12.40
CA GLY A 96 -11.18 3.26 12.87
C GLY A 96 -11.68 1.96 12.25
N PRO A 97 -12.93 1.53 12.55
CA PRO A 97 -13.50 0.33 11.94
C PRO A 97 -13.41 0.33 10.41
N LEU A 98 -12.97 -0.78 9.83
CA LEU A 98 -12.86 -0.89 8.38
C LEU A 98 -14.25 -1.01 7.74
N PRO A 99 -14.51 -0.32 6.61
CA PRO A 99 -15.75 -0.48 5.86
C PRO A 99 -15.96 -1.92 5.41
N ALA A 100 -17.19 -2.43 5.50
CA ALA A 100 -17.54 -3.75 4.96
C ALA A 100 -17.32 -3.84 3.43
N ASN A 101 -17.40 -2.72 2.72
CA ASN A 101 -17.06 -2.65 1.30
C ASN A 101 -15.54 -2.68 1.12
N ARG A 102 -15.01 -3.85 0.75
CA ARG A 102 -13.57 -4.05 0.50
C ARG A 102 -13.00 -3.25 -0.65
N GLY A 103 -13.82 -2.87 -1.63
CA GLY A 103 -13.40 -1.92 -2.66
C GLY A 103 -13.15 -0.51 -2.11
N ALA A 104 -13.82 -0.12 -1.01
CA ALA A 104 -13.50 1.10 -0.28
C ALA A 104 -12.20 0.97 0.52
N VAL A 105 -11.93 -0.21 1.11
CA VAL A 105 -10.65 -0.48 1.80
C VAL A 105 -9.47 -0.40 0.83
N ILE A 106 -9.54 -1.05 -0.33
CA ILE A 106 -8.49 -0.99 -1.36
C ILE A 106 -8.20 0.47 -1.76
N ARG A 107 -9.24 1.29 -1.97
CA ARG A 107 -9.06 2.71 -2.29
C ARG A 107 -8.39 3.45 -1.15
N GLY A 108 -8.80 3.21 0.10
CA GLY A 108 -8.14 3.79 1.27
C GLY A 108 -6.66 3.42 1.38
N CYS A 109 -6.29 2.17 1.08
CA CYS A 109 -4.88 1.75 1.03
C CYS A 109 -4.09 2.46 -0.08
N VAL A 110 -4.69 2.60 -1.27
CA VAL A 110 -4.09 3.36 -2.39
C VAL A 110 -3.86 4.81 -1.99
N ASP A 111 -4.91 5.47 -1.46
CA ASP A 111 -4.85 6.88 -1.06
C ASP A 111 -3.80 7.10 0.03
N TYR A 112 -3.69 6.17 0.98
CA TYR A 112 -2.68 6.20 2.03
C TYR A 112 -1.26 6.06 1.48
N LEU A 113 -1.00 5.03 0.66
CA LEU A 113 0.34 4.83 0.10
C LEU A 113 0.76 5.96 -0.85
N ASP A 114 -0.18 6.59 -1.57
CA ASP A 114 0.11 7.77 -2.38
C ASP A 114 0.46 8.99 -1.52
N ALA A 115 -0.35 9.25 -0.48
CA ALA A 115 -0.15 10.39 0.43
C ALA A 115 1.14 10.28 1.24
N GLU A 116 1.58 9.05 1.55
CA GLU A 116 2.79 8.77 2.34
C GLU A 116 3.99 8.36 1.46
N ALA A 117 3.94 8.54 0.14
CA ALA A 117 4.99 8.07 -0.76
C ALA A 117 6.37 8.64 -0.39
N ASP A 118 6.46 9.92 -0.04
CA ASP A 118 7.70 10.56 0.42
C ASP A 118 8.29 9.86 1.65
N TYR A 119 7.44 9.53 2.63
CA TYR A 119 7.85 8.82 3.84
C TYR A 119 8.44 7.44 3.50
N PHE A 120 7.76 6.66 2.66
CA PHE A 120 8.24 5.33 2.31
C PHE A 120 9.51 5.37 1.45
N VAL A 121 9.68 6.38 0.59
CA VAL A 121 10.93 6.59 -0.13
C VAL A 121 12.07 6.94 0.85
N ASP A 122 11.82 7.78 1.86
CA ASP A 122 12.81 8.10 2.88
C ASP A 122 13.17 6.90 3.78
N VAL A 123 12.20 6.06 4.13
CA VAL A 123 12.45 4.81 4.86
C VAL A 123 13.26 3.85 4.00
N PHE A 124 12.88 3.70 2.72
CA PHE A 124 13.58 2.82 1.79
C PHE A 124 15.04 3.24 1.61
N GLU A 125 15.30 4.54 1.41
CA GLU A 125 16.64 5.09 1.25
C GLU A 125 17.41 5.25 2.57
N GLY A 126 16.83 4.85 3.71
CA GLY A 126 17.47 4.91 5.02
C GLY A 126 17.66 6.33 5.57
N ARG A 127 16.95 7.32 5.01
CA ARG A 127 16.92 8.70 5.51
C ARG A 127 16.06 8.85 6.75
N HIS A 128 15.04 8.01 6.89
CA HIS A 128 14.18 7.94 8.08
C HIS A 128 14.14 6.55 8.68
N SER A 129 14.11 6.49 10.01
CA SER A 129 13.86 5.24 10.72
C SER A 129 12.39 4.83 10.54
N PRO A 130 12.12 3.53 10.30
CA PRO A 130 10.75 3.04 10.23
C PRO A 130 10.03 3.23 11.57
N GLY A 131 8.74 3.58 11.52
CA GLY A 131 7.89 3.76 12.71
C GLY A 131 7.89 5.17 13.34
N ALA A 132 8.77 6.09 12.93
CA ALA A 132 8.74 7.49 13.36
C ALA A 132 8.59 8.43 12.15
N ARG A 133 7.53 9.26 12.13
CA ARG A 133 7.49 10.42 11.23
C ARG A 133 8.36 11.55 11.82
N PRO A 134 8.99 12.40 10.99
CA PRO A 134 9.75 13.56 11.47
C PRO A 134 8.90 14.63 12.19
N ASP A 135 7.57 14.62 12.04
CA ASP A 135 6.64 15.52 12.73
C ASP A 135 6.16 15.01 14.11
N GLY A 136 6.67 13.86 14.57
CA GLY A 136 6.30 13.25 15.85
C GLY A 136 4.87 12.69 15.89
N ARG A 137 4.13 12.66 14.76
CA ARG A 137 2.83 12.01 14.70
C ARG A 137 3.01 10.49 14.63
N PRO A 138 2.24 9.72 15.42
CA PRO A 138 2.23 8.27 15.25
C PRO A 138 1.78 7.91 13.82
N THR A 139 2.32 6.83 13.28
CA THR A 139 1.85 6.23 12.03
C THR A 139 0.35 5.94 12.15
N GLY A 140 -0.49 6.68 11.44
CA GLY A 140 -1.94 6.47 11.39
C GLY A 140 -2.84 7.52 12.05
N VAL A 141 -2.53 8.82 11.99
CA VAL A 141 -3.58 9.84 12.22
C VAL A 141 -4.16 10.32 10.90
N ASN A 142 -5.11 9.54 10.39
CA ASN A 142 -6.25 10.16 9.72
C ASN A 142 -7.48 9.89 10.59
N GLU A 143 -7.69 10.76 11.60
CA GLU A 143 -8.93 10.80 12.38
C GLU A 143 -10.16 11.17 11.53
N ASN A 144 -9.98 11.37 10.23
CA ASN A 144 -11.01 11.30 9.23
C ASN A 144 -10.36 10.78 7.94
N LEU A 145 -10.31 9.46 7.70
CA LEU A 145 -10.37 9.00 6.32
C LEU A 145 -11.77 9.45 5.84
N PRO A 146 -11.93 10.59 5.14
CA PRO A 146 -13.25 10.96 4.69
C PRO A 146 -13.52 10.00 3.55
N LEU A 147 -14.32 8.96 3.79
CA LEU A 147 -14.97 8.22 2.72
C LEU A 147 -16.04 9.12 2.09
N SER A 148 -15.63 10.28 1.62
CA SER A 148 -16.44 11.18 0.83
C SER A 148 -16.34 10.72 -0.61
N VAL A 149 -17.31 9.88 -0.99
CA VAL A 149 -17.81 9.85 -2.36
C VAL A 149 -18.10 11.30 -2.78
N ARG A 150 -17.35 11.82 -3.77
CA ARG A 150 -17.60 13.00 -4.64
C ARG A 150 -16.31 13.23 -5.43
N ARG A 151 -16.21 13.25 -6.76
CA ARG A 151 -17.09 13.43 -7.95
C ARG A 151 -16.38 12.66 -9.10
N ARG A 152 -17.02 12.19 -10.19
CA ARG A 152 -18.09 12.76 -11.01
C ARG A 152 -19.16 11.71 -11.32
#